data_AF-A0A1E5JQ90-F1
#
_entry.id   AF-A0A1E5JQ90-F1
#
_cell.length_a   1.000
_cell.length_b   1.000
_cell.length_c   1.000
_cell.angle_alpha   90.00
_cell.angle_beta   90.00
_cell.angle_gamma   90.00
#
_symmetry.space_group_name_H-M   'P 1'
#
loop_
_entity.id
_entity.type
_entity.pdbx_description
1 polymer ?
#
loop_
_entity_poly.entity_id
_entity_poly.type
_entity_poly.pdbx_seq_one_letter_code
_entity_poly.pdbx_strand_id
1 'polypeptide(L)' 'MVVKGTLKMELRDKIVTLNEGELYIVPQGIEHKPVVDEEVQAILLEPKSTEQTGGIQSIFLLDKQQWI' A
#
# COMPACT_ATOMS: atom_id res chain seq x y z
N MET A 1 -0.87 -6.40 5.55
CA MET A 1 -0.79 -7.87 5.76
C MET A 1 -1.33 -8.55 4.52
N VAL A 2 -0.66 -9.60 4.04
CA VAL A 2 -1.15 -10.40 2.92
C VAL A 2 -2.03 -11.52 3.45
N VAL A 3 -3.27 -11.58 2.98
CA VAL A 3 -4.23 -12.63 3.30
C VAL A 3 -4.13 -13.77 2.29
N LYS A 4 -3.92 -13.44 1.02
CA LYS A 4 -3.74 -14.40 -0.08
C LYS A 4 -2.87 -13.82 -1.19
N GLY A 5 -2.02 -14.62 -1.80
CA GLY A 5 -1.12 -14.22 -2.89
C GLY A 5 0.24 -13.68 -2.43
N THR A 6 0.92 -12.96 -3.31
CA THR A 6 2.25 -12.36 -3.04
C THR A 6 2.28 -10.89 -3.43
N LEU A 7 2.62 -10.01 -2.48
CA LEU A 7 2.71 -8.58 -2.68
C LEU A 7 4.17 -8.12 -2.71
N LYS A 8 4.56 -7.35 -3.72
CA LYS A 8 5.84 -6.63 -3.73
C LYS A 8 5.59 -5.19 -3.30
N MET A 9 6.34 -4.71 -2.33
CA MET A 9 6.39 -3.30 -1.94
C MET A 9 7.68 -2.71 -2.49
N GLU A 10 7.58 -1.92 -3.56
CA GLU A 10 8.70 -1.18 -4.12
C GLU A 10 8.93 0.08 -3.29
N LEU A 11 10.10 0.15 -2.65
CA LEU A 11 10.63 1.35 -2.02
C LEU A 11 11.69 1.96 -2.96
N ARG A 12 12.13 3.19 -2.65
CA ARG A 12 13.17 3.87 -3.46
C ARG A 12 14.49 3.10 -3.54
N ASP A 13 14.86 2.39 -2.47
CA ASP A 13 16.15 1.73 -2.28
C ASP A 13 16.10 0.20 -2.40
N LYS A 14 14.91 -0.39 -2.26
CA LYS A 14 14.74 -1.86 -2.24
C LYS A 14 13.32 -2.29 -2.55
N ILE A 15 13.16 -3.59 -2.75
CA ILE A 15 11.86 -4.25 -2.86
C ILE A 15 11.68 -5.16 -1.64
N VAL A 16 10.53 -5.07 -0.98
CA VAL A 16 10.12 -5.98 0.07
C VAL A 16 9.04 -6.91 -0.49
N THR A 17 9.30 -8.21 -0.51
CA THR A 17 8.31 -9.21 -0.94
C THR A 17 7.59 -9.76 0.30
N LEU A 18 6.27 -9.79 0.26
CA LEU A 18 5.39 -10.31 1.30
C LEU A 18 4.56 -11.46 0.73
N ASN A 19 4.66 -12.61 1.38
CA ASN A 19 3.89 -13.82 1.11
C ASN A 19 2.68 -13.89 2.05
N GLU A 20 1.81 -14.87 1.84
CA GLU A 20 0.63 -15.11 2.66
C GLU A 20 0.95 -15.17 4.17
N GLY A 21 0.15 -14.46 4.97
CA GLY A 21 0.34 -14.33 6.42
C GLY A 21 1.38 -13.29 6.85
N GLU A 22 2.17 -12.73 5.92
CA GLU A 22 3.20 -11.76 6.26
C GLU A 22 2.65 -10.34 6.42
N LEU A 23 3.22 -9.61 7.37
CA LEU A 23 2.90 -8.22 7.67
C LEU A 23 4.17 -7.37 7.59
N TYR A 24 4.04 -6.21 6.97
CA TYR A 24 5.11 -5.21 6.90
C TYR A 24 4.59 -3.88 7.43
N ILE A 25 5.42 -3.21 8.24
CA ILE A 25 5.19 -1.84 8.68
C ILE A 25 6.08 -0.97 7.82
N VAL A 26 5.47 -0.12 7.00
CA VAL A 26 6.22 0.91 6.27
C VAL A 26 6.60 2.00 7.28
N PRO A 27 7.89 2.33 7.45
CA PRO A 27 8.28 3.42 8.34
C PRO A 27 7.67 4.73 7.87
N GLN A 28 7.27 5.59 8.82
CA GLN A 28 6.81 6.94 8.51
C GLN A 28 7.91 7.65 7.70
N GLY A 29 7.54 8.33 6.62
CA GLY A 29 8.54 9.00 5.80
C GLY A 29 8.90 8.28 4.49
N ILE A 30 8.45 7.03 4.31
CA ILE A 30 8.98 6.16 3.26
C ILE A 30 7.99 5.99 2.13
N GLU A 31 8.36 6.55 0.98
CA GLU A 31 7.61 6.38 -0.25
C GLU A 31 7.63 4.90 -0.65
N HIS A 32 6.44 4.38 -0.89
CA HIS A 32 6.23 2.97 -1.18
C HIS A 32 5.18 2.82 -2.26
N LYS A 33 5.35 1.78 -3.07
CA LYS A 33 4.48 1.46 -4.19
C LYS A 33 4.16 -0.03 -4.15
N PRO A 34 2.92 -0.41 -3.79
CA PRO A 34 2.46 -1.78 -3.91
C PRO A 34 2.42 -2.19 -5.40
N VAL A 35 3.06 -3.30 -5.74
CA VAL A 35 3.12 -3.89 -7.09
C VAL A 35 2.81 -5.38 -6.99
N VAL A 36 1.99 -5.87 -7.91
CA VAL A 36 1.55 -7.27 -7.95
C VAL A 36 1.63 -7.79 -9.38
N ASP A 37 2.11 -9.03 -9.53
CA ASP A 37 2.14 -9.74 -10.82
C ASP A 37 0.83 -10.53 -11.05
N GLU A 38 0.19 -10.96 -9.95
CA GLU A 38 -1.06 -11.72 -9.92
C GLU A 38 -2.02 -11.14 -8.88
N GLU A 39 -3.27 -11.63 -8.81
CA GLU A 39 -4.25 -11.14 -7.82
C GLU A 39 -3.78 -11.36 -6.37
N VAL A 40 -3.95 -10.35 -5.52
CA VAL A 40 -3.59 -10.38 -4.10
C VAL A 40 -4.74 -9.87 -3.25
N GLN A 41 -4.96 -10.52 -2.12
CA GLN A 41 -5.83 -10.04 -1.05
C GLN A 41 -4.96 -9.53 0.10
N ALA A 42 -5.12 -8.26 0.47
CA ALA A 42 -4.35 -7.64 1.53
C ALA A 42 -5.22 -6.76 2.42
N ILE A 43 -4.79 -6.62 3.68
CA ILE A 43 -5.33 -5.67 4.64
C ILE A 43 -4.32 -4.53 4.78
N LEU A 44 -4.78 -3.31 4.52
CA LEU A 44 -4.06 -2.06 4.73
C LEU A 44 -4.58 -1.42 6.03
N LEU A 45 -3.65 -1.08 6.93
CA LEU A 45 -3.93 -0.34 8.15
C LEU A 45 -3.28 1.03 8.00
N GLU A 46 -4.08 2.08 7.90
CA GLU A 46 -3.63 3.43 7.59
C GLU A 46 -4.24 4.44 8.58
N PRO A 47 -3.61 5.62 8.76
CA PRO A 47 -4.22 6.69 9.52
C PRO A 47 -5.61 7.03 8.99
N LYS A 48 -6.54 7.39 9.89
CA LYS A 48 -7.91 7.79 9.53
C LYS A 48 -7.97 9.00 8.58
N SER A 49 -6.92 9.82 8.58
CA SER A 49 -6.77 10.98 7.70
C SER A 49 -6.38 10.61 6.26
N THR A 50 -6.13 9.33 5.97
CA THR A 50 -5.82 8.87 4.62
C THR A 50 -7.09 8.91 3.79
N GLU A 51 -7.09 9.76 2.78
CA GLU A 51 -8.21 9.91 1.85
C GLU A 51 -8.37 8.65 1.00
N GLN A 52 -9.58 8.10 0.99
CA GLN A 52 -9.93 6.87 0.27
C GLN A 52 -11.07 7.17 -0.70
N THR A 53 -11.09 6.45 -1.82
CA THR A 53 -12.01 6.73 -2.94
C THR A 53 -13.46 6.30 -2.71
N GLY A 54 -13.83 5.88 -1.49
CA GLY A 54 -15.14 5.34 -1.12
C GLY A 54 -15.99 6.28 -0.24
N GLY A 55 -16.43 7.44 -0.73
CA GLY A 55 -16.90 7.56 -2.10
C GLY A 55 -17.27 8.95 -2.54
N ILE A 56 -16.73 9.31 -3.72
CA ILE A 56 -17.15 10.40 -4.64
C ILE A 56 -16.43 11.74 -4.34
N GLN A 57 -15.90 12.57 -5.26
CA GLN A 57 -15.70 12.50 -6.73
C GLN A 57 -14.24 12.65 -7.14
N SER A 58 -13.82 11.78 -8.04
CA SER A 58 -12.52 11.64 -8.71
C SER A 58 -12.26 12.62 -9.87
N ILE A 59 -11.00 13.04 -10.05
CA ILE A 59 -10.22 12.92 -11.30
C ILE A 59 -8.85 12.27 -10.98
N PHE A 60 -8.90 11.15 -10.24
CA PHE A 60 -7.82 10.41 -9.55
C PHE A 60 -7.24 11.12 -8.30
N LEU A 61 -8.13 11.66 -7.47
CA LEU A 61 -7.82 12.65 -6.44
C LEU A 61 -6.60 12.36 -5.55
N LEU A 62 -5.76 13.39 -5.51
CA LEU A 62 -4.72 13.75 -4.53
C LEU A 62 -5.32 14.79 -3.53
N ASP A 63 -4.73 15.18 -2.40
CA ASP A 63 -3.69 16.24 -2.30
C ASP A 63 -3.13 16.31 -0.84
N LYS A 64 -2.25 15.44 -0.34
CA LYS A 64 -1.20 14.65 -1.00
C LYS A 64 -0.74 13.51 -0.08
N GLN A 65 -0.47 12.34 -0.65
CA GLN A 65 0.40 11.33 -0.01
C GLN A 65 1.86 11.64 -0.31
N GLN A 66 2.50 12.49 0.49
CA GLN A 66 3.96 12.60 0.53
C GLN A 66 4.47 11.52 1.48
N TRP A 67 4.30 10.26 1.08
CA TRP A 67 4.74 9.01 1.74
C TRP A 67 4.06 8.57 3.06
N ILE A 68 2.80 8.99 3.24
CA ILE A 68 1.79 8.67 4.29
C ILE A 68 2.12 9.21 5.68
#